data_AF-A0A8T2P4U7-F1
#
_entry.id   AF-A0A8T2P4U7-F1
#
_cell.length_a   1.000
_cell.length_b   1.000
_cell.length_c   1.000
_cell.angle_alpha   90.00
_cell.angle_beta   90.00
_cell.angle_gamma   90.00
#
_symmetry.space_group_name_H-M   'P 1'
#
loop_
_entity.id
_entity.type
_entity.pdbx_description
1 polymer ?
#
loop_
_entity_poly.entity_id
_entity_poly.type
_entity_poly.pdbx_seq_one_letter_code
_entity_poly.pdbx_strand_id
1 'polypeptide(L)'
;MDVNTSLQRFEASLSSYTGDDPLDLWDRFIGFLERKLPAEERNSISVVLDRLVQTFLPQKRYHNDVRYINYCIKCASYYSEPINLYSYIYGEGIGTRAAALYIAWAEQFEKQGLLPAADTVYQRALENQAEPAELVLQQYRLFQARTSQSQTVAGGAVRNPLQNSQLINQKERPRDGIPQQCKVPY
;
A
#
# COMPACT_ATOMS: atom_id res chain seq x y z
N MET A 1 6.29 30.29 15.86
CA MET A 1 7.79 30.35 15.92
C MET A 1 8.27 30.25 14.50
N ASP A 2 9.11 31.16 13.98
CA ASP A 2 9.47 31.08 12.55
C ASP A 2 10.39 29.87 12.25
N VAL A 3 9.84 28.89 11.54
CA VAL A 3 10.53 27.62 11.25
C VAL A 3 11.69 27.83 10.30
N ASN A 4 11.57 28.72 9.31
CA ASN A 4 12.64 29.02 8.36
C ASN A 4 13.87 29.63 9.06
N THR A 5 13.66 30.59 9.95
CA THR A 5 14.72 31.20 10.76
C THR A 5 15.37 30.16 11.69
N SER A 6 14.57 29.25 12.25
CA SER A 6 15.07 28.18 13.11
C SER A 6 15.92 27.17 12.33
N LEU A 7 15.48 26.83 11.11
CA LEU A 7 16.19 25.94 10.19
C LEU A 7 17.52 26.54 9.74
N GLN A 8 17.56 27.82 9.36
CA GLN A 8 18.80 28.51 8.98
C GLN A 8 19.84 28.51 10.12
N ARG A 9 19.39 28.77 11.36
CA ARG A 9 20.28 28.71 12.53
C ARG A 9 20.80 27.30 12.80
N PHE A 10 19.94 26.30 12.59
CA PHE A 10 20.32 24.90 12.73
C PHE A 10 21.34 24.49 11.66
N GLU A 11 21.13 24.82 10.39
CA GLU A 11 22.08 24.56 9.29
C GLU A 11 23.43 25.25 9.50
N ALA A 12 23.43 26.48 10.04
CA ALA A 12 24.66 27.16 10.42
C ALA A 12 25.42 26.38 11.52
N SER A 13 24.70 25.78 12.48
CA SER A 13 25.32 24.94 13.52
C SER A 13 25.81 23.59 12.98
N LEU A 14 25.18 23.05 11.93
CA LEU A 14 25.65 21.84 11.24
C LEU A 14 26.97 22.06 10.52
N SER A 15 27.23 23.28 10.04
CA SER A 15 28.48 23.59 9.31
C SER A 15 29.73 23.48 10.18
N SER A 16 29.59 23.60 11.50
CA SER A 16 30.67 23.40 12.48
C SER A 16 30.59 22.04 13.20
N TYR A 17 29.66 21.18 12.81
CA TYR A 17 29.49 19.87 13.42
C TYR A 17 30.56 18.90 12.93
N THR A 18 31.23 18.23 13.87
CA THR A 18 32.32 17.29 13.62
C THR A 18 31.97 15.84 13.99
N GLY A 19 30.71 15.56 14.35
CA GLY A 19 30.29 14.21 14.73
C GLY A 19 29.95 13.34 13.53
N ASP A 20 29.92 12.03 13.76
CA ASP A 20 29.82 11.03 12.70
C ASP A 20 28.39 10.83 12.16
N ASP A 21 27.35 11.22 12.90
CA ASP A 21 25.94 11.04 12.53
C ASP A 21 25.16 12.37 12.49
N PRO A 22 25.29 13.15 11.39
CA PRO A 22 24.47 14.34 11.19
C PRO A 22 22.96 14.05 11.18
N LEU A 23 22.51 12.84 10.81
CA LEU A 23 21.07 12.53 10.75
C LEU A 23 20.41 12.57 12.13
N ASP A 24 21.14 12.19 13.18
CA ASP A 24 20.68 12.29 14.57
C ASP A 24 20.39 13.74 15.01
N LEU A 25 21.16 14.72 14.52
CA LEU A 25 20.88 16.13 14.79
C LEU A 25 19.57 16.58 14.15
N TRP A 26 19.31 16.11 12.94
CA TRP A 26 18.04 16.37 12.25
C TRP A 26 16.86 15.74 12.99
N ASP A 27 17.00 14.50 13.49
CA ASP A 27 15.96 13.85 14.31
C ASP A 27 15.62 14.69 15.54
N ARG A 28 16.64 15.09 16.31
CA ARG A 28 16.48 15.94 17.49
C ARG A 28 15.84 17.28 17.15
N PHE A 29 16.21 17.88 16.02
CA PHE A 29 15.64 19.15 15.58
C PHE A 29 14.17 19.01 15.17
N ILE A 30 13.81 17.98 14.39
CA ILE A 30 12.42 17.70 14.00
C ILE A 30 11.58 17.40 15.23
N GLY A 31 12.04 16.52 16.13
CA GLY A 31 11.33 16.22 17.38
C GLY A 31 11.21 17.43 18.31
N PHE A 32 12.14 18.38 18.25
CA PHE A 32 11.99 19.67 18.93
C PHE A 32 10.89 20.52 18.30
N LEU A 33 10.86 20.66 16.96
CA LEU A 33 9.83 21.41 16.26
C LEU A 33 8.44 20.81 16.49
N GLU A 34 8.29 19.49 16.44
CA GLU A 34 7.02 18.81 16.66
C GLU A 34 6.41 19.01 18.04
N ARG A 35 7.25 19.26 19.06
CA ARG A 35 6.81 19.57 20.43
C ARG A 35 6.55 21.06 20.64
N LYS A 36 7.25 21.92 19.91
CA LYS A 36 7.17 23.38 20.09
C LYS A 36 6.12 24.04 19.21
N LEU A 37 5.86 23.49 18.03
CA LEU A 37 4.90 24.06 17.09
C LEU A 37 3.48 23.69 17.50
N PRO A 38 2.54 24.66 17.46
CA PRO A 38 1.13 24.38 17.62
C PRO A 38 0.60 23.59 16.40
N ALA A 39 -0.57 22.98 16.54
CA ALA A 39 -1.13 22.10 15.52
C ALA A 39 -1.35 22.82 14.18
N GLU A 40 -1.78 24.08 14.22
CA GLU A 40 -1.99 24.93 13.04
C GLU A 40 -0.69 25.21 12.25
N GLU A 41 0.47 25.25 12.91
CA GLU A 41 1.76 25.51 12.28
C GLU A 41 2.49 24.21 11.88
N ARG A 42 1.94 23.03 12.18
CA ARG A 42 2.64 21.76 11.99
C ARG A 42 2.97 21.44 10.52
N ASN A 43 2.22 22.02 9.59
CA ASN A 43 2.52 21.91 8.15
C ASN A 43 3.83 22.57 7.77
N SER A 44 4.33 23.56 8.53
CA SER A 44 5.63 24.19 8.27
C SER A 44 6.82 23.25 8.44
N ILE A 45 6.63 22.09 9.08
CA ILE A 45 7.64 21.03 9.20
C ILE A 45 8.00 20.44 7.83
N SER A 46 7.10 20.53 6.83
CA SER A 46 7.40 20.07 5.47
C SER A 46 8.68 20.70 4.92
N VAL A 47 8.88 22.00 5.13
CA VAL A 47 10.08 22.73 4.67
C VAL A 47 11.36 22.15 5.27
N VAL A 48 11.31 21.72 6.53
CA VAL A 48 12.45 21.09 7.22
C VAL A 48 12.70 19.70 6.67
N LEU A 49 11.65 18.93 6.42
CA LEU A 49 11.75 17.60 5.82
C LEU A 49 12.30 17.66 4.39
N ASP A 50 11.88 18.65 3.59
CA ASP A 50 12.38 18.84 2.23
C ASP A 50 13.88 19.14 2.22
N ARG A 51 14.34 20.01 3.13
CA ARG A 51 15.78 20.29 3.31
C ARG A 51 16.55 19.08 3.80
N LEU A 52 15.98 18.29 4.72
CA LEU A 52 16.58 17.04 5.17
C LEU A 52 16.77 16.08 3.99
N VAL A 53 15.72 15.83 3.20
CA VAL A 53 15.78 14.95 2.03
C VAL A 53 16.86 15.43 1.06
N GLN A 54 16.88 16.73 0.70
CA GLN A 54 17.90 17.28 -0.20
C GLN A 54 19.33 17.13 0.34
N THR A 55 19.52 17.27 1.65
CA THR A 55 20.85 17.19 2.30
C THR A 55 21.41 15.77 2.31
N PHE A 56 20.55 14.77 2.52
CA PHE A 56 20.97 13.37 2.63
C PHE A 56 20.84 12.57 1.33
N LEU A 57 20.16 13.10 0.32
CA LEU A 57 20.07 12.50 -1.01
C LEU A 57 21.43 12.11 -1.63
N PRO A 58 22.47 12.98 -1.65
CA PRO A 58 23.78 12.60 -2.17
C PRO A 58 24.56 11.62 -1.24
N GLN A 59 24.11 11.42 -0.01
CA GLN A 59 24.84 10.66 1.01
C GLN A 59 24.39 9.19 1.05
N LYS A 60 24.96 8.37 0.16
CA LYS A 60 24.61 6.94 0.00
C LYS A 60 24.63 6.11 1.29
N ARG A 61 25.43 6.49 2.29
CA ARG A 61 25.46 5.81 3.61
C ARG A 61 24.10 5.77 4.31
N TYR A 62 23.20 6.71 4.04
CA TYR A 62 21.88 6.78 4.65
C TYR A 62 20.76 6.22 3.77
N HIS A 63 21.04 5.81 2.53
CA HIS A 63 20.00 5.37 1.59
C HIS A 63 19.18 4.19 2.11
N ASN A 64 19.77 3.32 2.93
CA ASN A 64 19.06 2.21 3.58
C ASN A 64 18.92 2.39 5.10
N ASP A 65 19.16 3.60 5.64
CA ASP A 65 18.92 3.90 7.05
C ASP A 65 17.42 4.09 7.28
N VAL A 66 16.85 3.27 8.17
CA VAL A 66 15.41 3.27 8.50
C VAL A 66 14.92 4.65 8.93
N ARG A 67 15.75 5.44 9.66
CA ARG A 67 15.39 6.79 10.09
C ARG A 67 15.19 7.70 8.89
N TYR A 68 16.14 7.68 7.95
CA TYR A 68 16.08 8.51 6.76
C TYR A 68 14.88 8.17 5.88
N ILE A 69 14.65 6.87 5.66
CA ILE A 69 13.50 6.39 4.89
C ILE A 69 12.18 6.84 5.52
N ASN A 70 12.06 6.78 6.85
CA ASN A 70 10.88 7.27 7.55
C ASN A 70 10.67 8.78 7.38
N TYR A 71 11.74 9.58 7.34
CA TYR A 71 11.60 11.01 7.01
C TYR A 71 11.18 11.23 5.57
N CYS A 72 11.67 10.44 4.61
CA CYS A 72 11.20 10.52 3.22
C CYS A 72 9.71 10.18 3.10
N ILE A 73 9.23 9.13 3.79
CA ILE A 73 7.82 8.77 3.85
C ILE A 73 6.99 9.89 4.50
N LYS A 74 7.49 10.46 5.60
CA LYS A 74 6.84 11.57 6.30
C LYS A 74 6.78 12.82 5.43
N CYS A 75 7.87 13.15 4.73
CA CYS A 75 7.96 14.23 3.76
C CYS A 75 6.86 14.06 2.70
N ALA A 76 6.74 12.86 2.10
CA ALA A 76 5.71 12.55 1.10
C ALA A 76 4.28 12.84 1.58
N SER A 77 3.98 12.64 2.87
CA SER A 77 2.64 12.90 3.41
C SER A 77 2.20 14.37 3.36
N TYR A 78 3.15 15.31 3.20
CA TYR A 78 2.88 16.73 3.03
C TYR A 78 2.72 17.17 1.57
N TYR A 79 3.03 16.31 0.60
CA TYR A 79 2.92 16.62 -0.82
C TYR A 79 1.51 16.34 -1.34
N SER A 80 1.05 17.14 -2.31
CA SER A 80 -0.17 16.86 -3.07
C SER A 80 -0.05 15.61 -3.93
N GLU A 81 1.15 15.35 -4.45
CA GLU A 81 1.46 14.19 -5.31
C GLU A 81 2.59 13.35 -4.71
N PRO A 82 2.31 12.53 -3.68
CA PRO A 82 3.35 11.75 -2.99
C PRO A 82 4.01 10.71 -3.89
N ILE A 83 3.30 10.21 -4.92
CA ILE A 83 3.81 9.21 -5.87
C ILE A 83 5.06 9.71 -6.62
N ASN A 84 5.11 10.99 -6.96
CA ASN A 84 6.26 11.59 -7.66
C ASN A 84 7.49 11.60 -6.76
N LEU A 85 7.32 11.94 -5.48
CA LEU A 85 8.41 11.90 -4.51
C LEU A 85 8.91 10.47 -4.30
N TYR A 86 8.02 9.49 -4.11
CA TYR A 86 8.40 8.08 -3.96
C TYR A 86 9.17 7.55 -5.17
N SER A 87 8.72 7.88 -6.38
CA SER A 87 9.39 7.49 -7.63
C SER A 87 10.77 8.11 -7.74
N TYR A 88 10.90 9.39 -7.35
CA TYR A 88 12.17 10.12 -7.37
C TYR A 88 13.18 9.52 -6.39
N ILE A 89 12.82 9.39 -5.11
CA ILE A 89 13.75 8.86 -4.09
C ILE A 89 14.13 7.40 -4.38
N TYR A 90 13.20 6.61 -4.92
CA TYR A 90 13.48 5.24 -5.36
C TYR A 90 14.50 5.23 -6.52
N GLY A 91 14.35 6.14 -7.49
CA GLY A 91 15.28 6.30 -8.62
C GLY A 91 16.70 6.68 -8.19
N GLU A 92 16.83 7.43 -7.10
CA GLU A 92 18.11 7.77 -6.47
C GLU A 92 18.71 6.61 -5.65
N GLY A 93 17.99 5.50 -5.50
CA GLY A 93 18.43 4.30 -4.77
C GLY A 93 18.09 4.30 -3.28
N ILE A 94 17.28 5.24 -2.81
CA ILE A 94 16.86 5.35 -1.41
C ILE A 94 15.80 4.31 -1.10
N GLY A 95 15.97 3.58 0.01
CA GLY A 95 15.03 2.62 0.54
C GLY A 95 14.74 1.42 -0.35
N THR A 96 15.62 1.11 -1.30
CA THR A 96 15.52 -0.04 -2.20
C THR A 96 15.43 -1.38 -1.46
N ARG A 97 15.92 -1.46 -0.21
CA ARG A 97 15.81 -2.65 0.64
C ARG A 97 14.81 -2.48 1.79
N ALA A 98 14.03 -1.41 1.83
CA ALA A 98 13.19 -1.08 2.97
C ALA A 98 11.72 -1.33 2.69
N ALA A 99 11.12 -2.29 3.39
CA ALA A 99 9.71 -2.64 3.23
C ALA A 99 8.79 -1.44 3.44
N ALA A 100 9.09 -0.59 4.42
CA ALA A 100 8.30 0.59 4.75
C ALA A 100 8.11 1.54 3.55
N LEU A 101 9.15 1.71 2.71
CA LEU A 101 9.07 2.57 1.54
C LEU A 101 8.08 2.01 0.52
N TYR A 102 8.22 0.73 0.18
CA TYR A 102 7.35 0.08 -0.80
C TYR A 102 5.89 0.04 -0.35
N ILE A 103 5.64 -0.26 0.93
CA ILE A 103 4.29 -0.30 1.49
C ILE A 103 3.66 1.09 1.41
N ALA A 104 4.35 2.13 1.91
CA ALA A 104 3.83 3.50 1.88
C ALA A 104 3.59 4.00 0.46
N TRP A 105 4.43 3.59 -0.50
CA TRP A 105 4.27 3.92 -1.91
C TRP A 105 3.08 3.20 -2.56
N ALA A 106 2.93 1.89 -2.33
CA ALA A 106 1.81 1.10 -2.83
C ALA A 106 0.47 1.61 -2.28
N GLU A 107 0.42 1.98 -1.01
CA GLU A 107 -0.76 2.59 -0.39
C GLU A 107 -1.20 3.90 -1.08
N GLN A 108 -0.27 4.70 -1.62
CA GLN A 108 -0.67 5.90 -2.37
C GLN A 108 -1.32 5.54 -3.70
N PHE A 109 -0.81 4.51 -4.39
CA PHE A 109 -1.47 4.00 -5.59
C PHE A 109 -2.85 3.42 -5.29
N GLU A 110 -3.00 2.69 -4.17
CA GLU A 110 -4.30 2.19 -3.70
C GLU A 110 -5.29 3.34 -3.47
N LYS A 111 -4.87 4.43 -2.80
CA LYS A 111 -5.71 5.61 -2.54
C LYS A 111 -6.18 6.31 -3.82
N GLN A 112 -5.39 6.25 -4.89
CA GLN A 112 -5.74 6.80 -6.20
C GLN A 112 -6.53 5.81 -7.09
N GLY A 113 -6.81 4.59 -6.59
CA GLY A 113 -7.49 3.54 -7.35
C GLY A 113 -6.62 2.86 -8.42
N LEU A 114 -5.30 3.13 -8.43
CA LEU A 114 -4.34 2.59 -9.38
C LEU A 114 -3.82 1.23 -8.91
N LEU A 115 -4.72 0.26 -8.78
CA LEU A 115 -4.41 -1.08 -8.24
C LEU A 115 -3.29 -1.81 -9.02
N PRO A 116 -3.22 -1.76 -10.36
CA PRO A 116 -2.13 -2.41 -11.10
C PRO A 116 -0.75 -1.83 -10.77
N ALA A 117 -0.68 -0.52 -10.50
CA ALA A 117 0.55 0.15 -10.11
C ALA A 117 0.97 -0.24 -8.68
N ALA A 118 0.01 -0.32 -7.76
CA ALA A 118 0.24 -0.81 -6.41
C ALA A 118 0.79 -2.26 -6.42
N ASP A 119 0.21 -3.14 -7.24
CA ASP A 119 0.68 -4.53 -7.41
C ASP A 119 2.14 -4.57 -7.89
N THR A 120 2.48 -3.75 -8.88
CA THR A 120 3.85 -3.64 -9.40
C THR A 120 4.84 -3.20 -8.31
N VAL A 121 4.44 -2.29 -7.42
CA VAL A 121 5.29 -1.85 -6.30
C VAL A 121 5.53 -2.99 -5.30
N TYR A 122 4.51 -3.78 -4.97
CA TYR A 122 4.67 -4.95 -4.09
C TYR A 122 5.55 -6.03 -4.72
N GLN A 123 5.37 -6.35 -6.00
CA GLN A 123 6.23 -7.30 -6.71
C GLN A 123 7.69 -6.85 -6.67
N ARG A 124 7.94 -5.57 -6.95
CA ARG A 124 9.27 -4.96 -6.87
C ARG A 124 9.87 -5.05 -5.46
N ALA A 125 9.07 -4.92 -4.41
CA ALA A 125 9.53 -5.07 -3.04
C ALA A 125 10.03 -6.50 -2.75
N LEU A 126 9.35 -7.51 -3.31
CA LEU A 126 9.76 -8.91 -3.19
C LEU A 126 11.03 -9.20 -3.98
N GLU A 127 11.13 -8.69 -5.22
CA GLU A 127 12.32 -8.82 -6.06
C GLU A 127 13.57 -8.21 -5.41
N ASN A 128 13.43 -7.04 -4.78
CA ASN A 128 14.53 -6.36 -4.07
C ASN A 128 14.78 -6.90 -2.66
N GLN A 129 14.06 -7.96 -2.24
CA GLN A 129 14.19 -8.57 -0.92
C GLN A 129 14.06 -7.53 0.21
N ALA A 130 13.05 -6.67 0.11
CA ALA A 130 12.85 -5.59 1.06
C ALA A 130 12.57 -6.13 2.47
N GLU A 131 13.26 -5.56 3.46
CA GLU A 131 13.18 -6.00 4.85
C GLU A 131 12.32 -5.05 5.69
N PRO A 132 11.49 -5.58 6.61
CA PRO A 132 11.25 -7.00 6.87
C PRO A 132 10.38 -7.67 5.79
N ALA A 133 10.82 -8.82 5.26
CA ALA A 133 10.10 -9.52 4.18
C ALA A 133 8.69 -9.98 4.60
N GLU A 134 8.52 -10.41 5.85
CA GLU A 134 7.20 -10.81 6.38
C GLU A 134 6.21 -9.64 6.34
N LEU A 135 6.68 -8.42 6.59
CA LEU A 135 5.83 -7.24 6.55
C LEU A 135 5.33 -6.96 5.13
N VAL A 136 6.21 -7.08 4.12
CA VAL A 136 5.83 -6.95 2.71
C VAL A 136 4.79 -8.00 2.33
N LEU A 137 5.05 -9.27 2.68
CA LEU A 137 4.13 -10.38 2.36
C LEU A 137 2.77 -10.21 3.03
N GLN A 138 2.75 -9.78 4.29
CA GLN A 138 1.52 -9.52 5.03
C GLN A 138 0.71 -8.41 4.36
N GLN A 139 1.34 -7.26 4.07
CA GLN A 139 0.65 -6.14 3.43
C GLN A 139 0.17 -6.48 2.02
N TYR A 140 0.98 -7.22 1.27
CA TYR A 140 0.61 -7.64 -0.07
C TYR A 140 -0.61 -8.56 -0.08
N ARG A 141 -0.70 -9.53 0.86
CA ARG A 141 -1.90 -10.36 1.05
C ARG A 141 -3.14 -9.52 1.38
N LEU A 142 -3.00 -8.52 2.24
CA LEU A 142 -4.10 -7.62 2.59
C LEU A 142 -4.57 -6.79 1.38
N PHE A 143 -3.64 -6.28 0.57
CA PHE A 143 -3.94 -5.60 -0.69
C PHE A 143 -4.72 -6.48 -1.67
N GLN A 144 -4.28 -7.72 -1.87
CA GLN A 144 -4.97 -8.68 -2.75
C GLN A 144 -6.39 -8.98 -2.27
N ALA A 145 -6.58 -9.13 -0.95
CA ALA A 145 -7.91 -9.33 -0.36
C ALA A 145 -8.84 -8.12 -0.58
N ARG A 146 -8.34 -6.89 -0.45
CA ARG A 146 -9.12 -5.66 -0.74
C ARG A 146 -9.51 -5.55 -2.21
N THR A 147 -8.56 -5.84 -3.11
CA THR A 147 -8.75 -5.72 -4.56
C THR A 147 -9.73 -6.76 -5.11
N SER A 148 -9.64 -8.01 -4.65
CA SER A 148 -10.56 -9.09 -5.07
C SER A 148 -12.00 -8.83 -4.65
N GLN A 149 -12.23 -8.32 -3.43
CA GLN A 149 -13.57 -7.94 -2.98
C GLN A 149 -14.15 -6.78 -3.79
N SER A 150 -13.33 -5.78 -4.11
CA SER A 150 -13.74 -4.60 -4.90
C SER A 150 -14.15 -4.96 -6.34
N GLN A 151 -13.54 -6.00 -6.93
CA GLN A 151 -13.92 -6.49 -8.26
C GLN A 151 -15.24 -7.27 -8.25
N THR A 152 -15.57 -7.98 -7.16
CA THR A 152 -16.83 -8.75 -7.08
C THR A 152 -18.09 -7.89 -6.96
N VAL A 153 -18.00 -6.67 -6.42
CA VAL A 153 -19.15 -5.74 -6.33
C VAL A 153 -19.36 -4.90 -7.59
N ALA A 154 -18.33 -4.67 -8.41
CA ALA A 154 -18.47 -3.96 -9.69
C ALA A 154 -18.97 -4.88 -10.84
N GLY A 155 -18.91 -6.20 -10.66
CA GLY A 155 -19.39 -7.22 -11.60
C GLY A 155 -20.80 -7.72 -11.34
N GLY A 156 -21.65 -6.94 -10.63
CA GLY A 156 -23.07 -7.21 -10.39
C GLY A 156 -23.93 -7.10 -11.66
N ALA A 157 -23.52 -7.76 -12.75
CA ALA A 157 -24.38 -8.03 -13.88
C ALA A 157 -25.48 -9.00 -13.44
N VAL A 158 -26.69 -8.46 -13.37
CA VAL A 158 -28.00 -9.12 -13.27
C VAL A 158 -27.96 -10.55 -13.81
N ARG A 159 -27.88 -11.54 -12.92
CA ARG A 159 -28.31 -12.91 -13.23
C ARG A 159 -29.81 -13.01 -12.94
N ASN A 160 -30.61 -12.64 -13.92
CA ASN A 160 -32.00 -13.11 -14.02
C ASN A 160 -31.96 -14.55 -14.55
N PRO A 161 -32.38 -15.59 -13.81
CA PRO A 161 -32.61 -16.90 -14.37
C PRO A 161 -34.07 -16.99 -14.81
N LEU A 162 -34.38 -16.47 -16.00
CA LEU A 162 -35.64 -16.74 -16.68
C LEU A 162 -35.37 -17.05 -18.14
N GLN A 163 -35.44 -18.34 -18.50
CA GLN A 163 -36.04 -18.90 -19.73
C GLN A 163 -35.67 -20.40 -19.81
N ASN A 164 -36.50 -21.30 -19.31
CA ASN A 164 -37.69 -21.88 -19.96
C ASN A 164 -37.33 -22.99 -20.96
N SER A 165 -37.85 -24.21 -20.75
CA SER A 165 -38.21 -25.19 -21.79
C SER A 165 -38.89 -26.41 -21.16
N GLN A 166 -40.22 -26.44 -21.26
CA GLN A 166 -41.06 -27.61 -21.03
C GLN A 166 -40.74 -28.69 -22.06
N LEU A 167 -40.59 -29.95 -21.63
CA LEU A 167 -40.84 -31.14 -22.45
C LEU A 167 -41.38 -32.25 -21.54
N ILE A 168 -42.70 -32.21 -21.40
CA ILE A 168 -43.60 -33.36 -21.25
C ILE A 168 -43.04 -34.60 -21.96
N ASN A 169 -42.83 -35.70 -21.23
CA ASN A 169 -42.98 -37.02 -21.84
C ASN A 169 -43.49 -38.06 -20.84
N GLN A 170 -44.66 -38.57 -21.18
CA GLN A 170 -45.36 -39.68 -20.56
C GLN A 170 -44.49 -40.93 -20.64
N LYS A 171 -44.53 -41.77 -19.61
CA LYS A 171 -43.94 -43.11 -19.67
C LYS A 171 -45.00 -44.14 -19.31
N GLU A 172 -45.81 -44.50 -20.30
CA GLU A 172 -46.44 -45.82 -20.34
C GLU A 172 -45.34 -46.88 -20.44
N ARG A 173 -45.44 -47.93 -19.62
CA ARG A 173 -44.74 -49.20 -19.83
C ARG A 173 -45.77 -50.33 -19.74
N PRO A 174 -45.92 -51.19 -20.77
CA PRO A 174 -46.86 -52.31 -20.74
C PRO A 174 -46.31 -53.54 -20.00
N ARG A 175 -47.23 -54.24 -19.31
CA ARG A 175 -47.50 -55.69 -19.15
C ARG A 175 -46.31 -56.68 -19.26
N ASP A 176 -46.19 -57.76 -18.49
CA ASP A 176 -47.18 -58.75 -18.07
C ASP A 176 -46.58 -59.67 -16.99
N GLY A 177 -47.40 -60.28 -16.12
CA GLY A 177 -46.95 -61.13 -15.00
C GLY A 177 -48.10 -61.84 -14.26
N ILE A 178 -48.59 -62.90 -14.91
CA ILE A 178 -49.56 -63.97 -14.59
C ILE A 178 -49.45 -64.61 -13.17
N PRO A 179 -50.32 -65.56 -12.71
CA PRO A 179 -51.80 -65.66 -12.60
C PRO A 179 -52.29 -65.95 -11.15
N GLN A 180 -53.55 -65.65 -10.81
CA GLN A 180 -54.41 -66.47 -9.89
C GLN A 180 -55.90 -66.13 -10.16
N GLN A 181 -56.93 -66.96 -9.95
CA GLN A 181 -57.24 -68.37 -10.21
C GLN A 181 -58.76 -68.51 -9.96
N CYS A 182 -59.49 -69.14 -10.88
CA CYS A 182 -60.80 -69.83 -10.71
C CYS A 182 -61.99 -69.14 -10.01
N LYS A 183 -63.13 -69.01 -10.71
CA LYS A 183 -64.29 -69.94 -10.62
C LYS A 183 -65.51 -69.42 -11.40
N VAL A 184 -65.96 -70.21 -12.37
CA VAL A 184 -67.36 -70.33 -12.85
C VAL A 184 -68.12 -71.18 -11.80
N PRO A 185 -69.47 -71.16 -11.68
CA PRO A 185 -70.30 -71.85 -12.69
C PRO A 185 -71.76 -71.38 -12.88
N TYR A 186 -72.29 -71.90 -14.00
CA TYR A 186 -73.68 -72.06 -14.48
C TYR A 186 -74.49 -70.82 -14.86
#